data_AF-A0A6B3G4J5-F1
#
_entry.id   AF-A0A6B3G4J5-F1
#
_cell.length_a   1.000
_cell.length_b   1.000
_cell.length_c   1.000
_cell.angle_alpha   90.00
_cell.angle_beta   90.00
_cell.angle_gamma   90.00
#
_symmetry.space_group_name_H-M   'P 1'
#
loop_
_entity.id
_entity.type
_entity.pdbx_description
1 polymer ?
#
loop_
_entity_poly.entity_id
_entity_poly.type
_entity_poly.pdbx_seq_one_letter_code
_entity_poly.pdbx_strand_id
1 'polypeptide(L)'
;DYAMTRDKAIAFCEEKNLPIATTKKSPYSIDQNVFGRAVETGFLEDIWNAPIEDIYEYTENPAIQREADEVVISFKEGVPVAIDGRPVTVLQAIQQLNERAGAQGIGRIDMVEDRLVGIKSREVYEAPGAI
;
A
#
# COMPACT_ATOMS: atom_id res chain seq x y z
N ASP A 1 8.03 25.68 -2.18
CA ASP A 1 8.38 26.74 -3.16
C ASP A 1 7.31 27.82 -3.31
N TYR A 2 6.02 27.50 -3.47
CA TYR A 2 4.94 28.51 -3.62
C TYR A 2 3.92 28.53 -2.46
N ALA A 3 4.18 27.79 -1.37
CA ALA A 3 3.30 27.66 -0.21
C ALA A 3 1.84 27.28 -0.56
N MET A 4 1.65 26.46 -1.60
CA MET A 4 0.35 25.94 -2.00
C MET A 4 -0.10 24.88 -0.99
N THR A 5 -1.23 25.10 -0.32
CA THR A 5 -1.86 24.16 0.60
C THR A 5 -3.20 23.69 0.01
N ARG A 6 -3.79 22.63 0.57
CA ARG A 6 -5.12 22.16 0.14
C ARG A 6 -6.17 23.27 0.24
N ASP A 7 -6.19 24.03 1.34
CA ASP A 7 -7.15 25.12 1.53
C ASP A 7 -6.99 26.23 0.48
N LYS A 8 -5.75 26.58 0.14
CA LYS A 8 -5.46 27.52 -0.96
C LYS A 8 -5.88 26.97 -2.32
N ALA A 9 -5.67 25.68 -2.56
CA ALA A 9 -6.08 25.03 -3.81
C ALA A 9 -7.61 25.01 -3.95
N ILE A 10 -8.36 24.73 -2.88
CA ILE A 10 -9.83 24.76 -2.88
C ILE A 10 -10.32 26.18 -3.18
N ALA A 11 -9.82 27.19 -2.45
CA ALA A 11 -10.20 28.58 -2.69
C ALA A 11 -9.89 29.03 -4.13
N PHE A 12 -8.75 28.61 -4.69
CA PHE A 12 -8.39 28.88 -6.08
C PHE A 12 -9.37 28.22 -7.06
N CYS A 13 -9.72 26.95 -6.83
CA CYS A 13 -10.70 26.25 -7.67
C CYS A 13 -12.08 26.90 -7.62
N GLU A 14 -12.53 27.35 -6.45
CA GLU A 14 -13.77 28.12 -6.28
C GLU A 14 -13.72 29.45 -7.05
N GLU A 15 -12.63 30.22 -6.91
CA GLU A 15 -12.44 31.49 -7.64
C GLU A 15 -12.46 31.29 -9.17
N LYS A 16 -11.87 30.19 -9.65
CA LYS A 16 -11.76 29.87 -11.08
C LYS A 16 -12.92 29.03 -11.64
N ASN A 17 -13.94 28.72 -10.83
CA ASN A 17 -15.06 27.83 -11.20
C ASN A 17 -14.59 26.47 -11.76
N LEU A 18 -13.54 25.89 -11.16
CA LEU A 18 -13.04 24.56 -11.55
C LEU A 18 -13.90 23.47 -10.91
N PRO A 19 -14.43 22.50 -11.68
CA PRO A 19 -15.30 21.46 -11.14
C PRO A 19 -14.47 20.40 -10.39
N ILE A 20 -14.29 20.58 -9.09
CA ILE A 20 -13.60 19.64 -8.22
C ILE A 20 -14.56 18.99 -7.21
N ALA A 21 -14.32 17.73 -6.88
CA ALA A 21 -14.96 17.07 -5.76
C ALA A 21 -14.16 17.37 -4.47
N THR A 22 -14.74 18.13 -3.54
CA THR A 22 -14.13 18.38 -2.23
C THR A 22 -14.47 17.24 -1.28
N THR A 23 -13.67 16.19 -1.26
CA THR A 23 -13.80 15.11 -0.28
C THR A 23 -13.32 15.58 1.10
N LYS A 24 -13.97 15.09 2.17
CA LYS A 24 -13.47 15.23 3.54
C LYS A 24 -12.07 14.63 3.63
N LYS A 25 -11.21 15.26 4.42
CA LYS A 25 -9.81 14.85 4.63
C LYS A 25 -9.77 13.39 5.08
N SER A 26 -9.21 12.50 4.26
CA SER A 26 -8.74 11.21 4.75
C SER A 26 -7.63 11.48 5.78
N PRO A 27 -7.63 10.82 6.95
CA PRO A 27 -6.53 10.93 7.90
C PRO A 27 -5.24 10.27 7.39
N TYR A 28 -5.33 9.56 6.26
CA TYR A 28 -4.25 8.80 5.63
C TYR A 28 -3.76 9.50 4.36
N SER A 29 -2.44 9.62 4.23
CA SER A 29 -1.76 9.87 2.96
C SER A 29 -1.40 8.51 2.37
N ILE A 30 -1.98 8.17 1.22
CA ILE A 30 -1.88 6.84 0.60
C ILE A 30 -1.28 7.01 -0.79
N ASP A 31 -0.25 6.22 -1.08
CA ASP A 31 0.22 5.95 -2.44
C ASP A 31 0.05 4.45 -2.71
N GLN A 32 -0.53 4.09 -3.85
CA GLN A 32 -0.76 2.69 -4.18
C GLN A 32 -0.74 2.42 -5.67
N ASN A 33 -0.21 1.25 -6.00
CA ASN A 33 -0.22 0.69 -7.34
C ASN A 33 -0.26 -0.86 -7.23
N VAL A 34 -0.23 -1.56 -8.35
CA VAL A 34 -0.33 -3.02 -8.34
C VAL A 34 0.78 -3.72 -7.56
N PHE A 35 1.93 -3.08 -7.38
CA PHE A 35 3.07 -3.68 -6.69
C PHE A 35 2.96 -3.58 -5.16
N GLY A 36 2.21 -2.59 -4.66
CA GLY A 36 2.02 -2.38 -3.24
C GLY A 36 1.39 -1.05 -2.91
N ARG A 37 1.21 -0.84 -1.61
CA ARG A 37 0.54 0.30 -1.01
C ARG A 37 1.38 0.83 0.15
N ALA A 38 1.56 2.14 0.20
CA ALA A 38 2.23 2.86 1.27
C ALA A 38 1.21 3.74 2.01
N VAL A 39 1.29 3.75 3.35
CA VAL A 39 0.43 4.56 4.20
C VAL A 39 1.26 5.38 5.17
N GLU A 40 1.01 6.68 5.14
CA GLU A 40 1.48 7.64 6.12
C GLU A 40 0.29 8.26 6.86
N THR A 41 0.45 8.43 8.16
CA THR A 41 -0.51 9.18 8.98
C THR A 41 0.20 9.81 10.17
N GLY A 42 -0.23 11.01 10.55
CA GLY A 42 0.33 11.71 11.70
C GLY A 42 0.24 10.88 13.00
N PHE A 43 -0.70 9.95 13.10
CA PHE A 43 -0.78 9.04 14.26
C PHE A 43 0.44 8.11 14.37
N LEU A 44 0.97 7.62 13.25
CA LEU A 44 2.10 6.68 13.22
C LEU A 44 3.46 7.37 13.22
N GLU A 45 3.51 8.70 13.15
CA GLU A 45 4.75 9.46 13.35
C GLU A 45 5.33 9.26 14.77
N ASP A 46 4.49 8.95 15.76
CA ASP A 46 4.94 8.44 17.06
C ASP A 46 5.25 6.95 16.96
N ILE A 47 6.53 6.60 17.10
CA ILE A 47 7.05 5.23 17.00
C ILE A 47 6.50 4.28 18.08
N TRP A 48 5.89 4.82 19.14
CA TRP A 48 5.26 4.01 20.19
C TRP A 48 3.82 3.63 19.88
N ASN A 49 3.19 4.27 18.89
CA ASN A 49 1.87 3.89 18.41
C ASN A 49 1.97 2.69 17.46
N ALA A 50 1.28 1.60 17.79
CA ALA A 50 1.18 0.46 16.87
C ALA A 50 0.27 0.80 15.67
N PRO A 51 0.49 0.18 14.50
CA PRO A 51 -0.46 0.19 13.41
C PRO A 51 -1.85 -0.29 13.87
N ILE A 52 -2.90 0.39 13.41
CA ILE A 52 -4.30 0.04 13.67
C ILE A 52 -4.93 -0.56 12.41
N GLU A 53 -5.95 -1.41 12.58
CA GLU A 53 -6.44 -2.25 11.47
C GLU A 53 -6.98 -1.45 10.27
N ASP A 54 -7.54 -0.25 10.52
CA ASP A 54 -8.16 0.58 9.48
C ASP A 54 -7.19 1.19 8.47
N ILE A 55 -5.88 1.08 8.70
CA ILE A 55 -4.88 1.51 7.73
C ILE A 55 -4.71 0.49 6.61
N TYR A 56 -5.04 -0.79 6.83
CA TYR A 56 -4.80 -1.89 5.89
C TYR A 56 -5.94 -2.05 4.90
N GLU A 57 -5.62 -2.33 3.64
CA GLU A 57 -6.60 -2.49 2.56
C GLU A 57 -6.25 -3.65 1.61
N TYR A 58 -4.96 -3.88 1.35
CA TYR A 58 -4.51 -4.98 0.48
C TYR A 58 -4.43 -6.32 1.22
N THR A 59 -4.35 -6.28 2.55
CA THR A 59 -4.08 -7.44 3.38
C THR A 59 -5.12 -7.60 4.49
N GLU A 60 -5.52 -8.84 4.72
CA GLU A 60 -6.39 -9.23 5.80
C GLU A 60 -5.64 -9.33 7.13
N ASN A 61 -6.36 -9.24 8.26
CA ASN A 61 -5.73 -9.36 9.58
C ASN A 61 -5.18 -10.78 9.79
N PRO A 62 -3.86 -10.96 10.03
CA PRO A 62 -3.25 -12.28 10.17
C PRO A 62 -3.58 -12.98 11.51
N ALA A 63 -4.16 -12.27 12.49
CA ALA A 63 -4.65 -12.88 13.73
C ALA A 63 -6.00 -13.61 13.55
N ILE A 64 -6.68 -13.39 12.42
CA ILE A 64 -7.87 -14.16 12.06
C ILE A 64 -7.40 -15.52 11.53
N GLN A 65 -7.80 -16.59 12.20
CA GLN A 65 -7.46 -17.96 11.81
C GLN A 65 -8.04 -18.30 10.43
N ARG A 66 -7.21 -18.84 9.54
CA ARG A 66 -7.56 -19.32 8.20
C ARG A 66 -6.88 -20.65 7.94
N GLU A 67 -7.38 -21.38 6.94
CA GLU A 67 -6.64 -22.50 6.37
C GLU A 67 -5.42 -21.99 5.61
N ALA A 68 -4.31 -22.72 5.69
CA ALA A 68 -3.09 -22.36 4.98
C ALA A 68 -3.32 -22.45 3.46
N ASP A 69 -2.79 -21.47 2.71
CA ASP A 69 -2.79 -21.47 1.25
C ASP A 69 -1.41 -21.89 0.74
N GLU A 70 -1.32 -23.07 0.14
CA GLU A 70 -0.09 -23.56 -0.49
C GLU A 70 -0.05 -23.14 -1.97
N VAL A 71 1.04 -22.47 -2.36
CA VAL A 71 1.23 -21.95 -3.72
C VAL A 71 2.56 -22.41 -4.31
N VAL A 72 2.53 -22.83 -5.57
CA VAL A 72 3.75 -23.14 -6.34
C VAL A 72 3.95 -22.07 -7.41
N ILE A 73 5.09 -21.38 -7.36
CA ILE A 73 5.45 -20.34 -8.34
C ILE A 73 6.57 -20.88 -9.23
N SER A 74 6.32 -20.96 -10.54
CA SER A 74 7.31 -21.37 -11.52
C SER A 74 7.98 -20.15 -12.13
N PHE A 75 9.32 -20.18 -12.17
CA PHE A 75 10.14 -19.15 -12.78
C PHE A 75 10.86 -19.68 -14.03
N LYS A 76 11.06 -18.81 -15.00
CA LYS A 76 11.96 -19.02 -16.14
C LYS A 76 12.87 -17.81 -16.27
N GLU A 77 14.18 -18.03 -16.20
CA GLU A 77 15.18 -16.96 -16.36
C GLU A 77 14.94 -15.77 -15.40
N GLY A 78 14.47 -16.05 -14.17
CA GLY A 78 14.18 -15.05 -13.15
C GLY A 78 12.79 -14.37 -13.27
N VAL A 79 12.00 -14.71 -14.28
CA VAL A 79 10.65 -14.15 -14.49
C VAL A 79 9.59 -15.17 -14.04
N PRO A 80 8.59 -14.78 -13.22
CA PRO A 80 7.48 -15.67 -12.89
C PRO A 80 6.63 -15.94 -14.14
N VAL A 81 6.38 -17.22 -14.42
CA VAL A 81 5.68 -17.66 -15.64
C VAL A 81 4.46 -18.53 -15.38
N ALA A 82 4.32 -19.12 -14.19
CA ALA A 82 3.14 -19.89 -13.82
C ALA A 82 2.88 -19.88 -12.31
N ILE A 83 1.61 -19.99 -11.92
CA ILE A 83 1.15 -20.22 -10.54
C ILE A 83 0.34 -21.51 -10.53
N ASP A 84 0.70 -22.46 -9.66
CA ASP A 84 0.12 -23.81 -9.57
C ASP A 84 0.04 -24.51 -10.93
N GLY A 85 1.13 -24.40 -11.70
CA GLY A 85 1.24 -24.97 -13.05
C GLY A 85 0.44 -24.23 -14.14
N ARG A 86 -0.34 -23.19 -13.80
CA ARG A 86 -1.10 -22.40 -14.77
C ARG A 86 -0.28 -21.21 -15.28
N PRO A 87 -0.07 -21.08 -16.60
CA PRO A 87 0.68 -19.96 -17.17
C PRO A 87 0.08 -18.60 -16.83
N VAL A 88 0.93 -17.63 -16.52
CA VAL A 88 0.54 -16.24 -16.20
C VAL A 88 1.54 -15.26 -16.81
N THR A 89 1.08 -14.04 -17.09
CA THR A 89 1.98 -12.89 -17.28
C THR A 89 2.51 -12.41 -15.93
N VAL A 90 3.57 -11.57 -15.93
CA VAL A 90 4.11 -10.98 -14.68
C VAL A 90 3.05 -10.17 -13.93
N LEU A 91 2.25 -9.39 -14.65
CA LEU A 91 1.16 -8.62 -14.04
C LEU A 91 0.13 -9.55 -13.38
N GLN A 92 -0.26 -10.63 -14.07
CA GLN A 92 -1.19 -11.62 -13.53
C GLN A 92 -0.60 -12.34 -12.31
N ALA A 93 0.71 -12.61 -12.31
CA ALA A 93 1.38 -13.20 -11.17
C ALA A 93 1.26 -12.28 -9.94
N ILE A 94 1.62 -10.99 -10.08
CA ILE A 94 1.53 -10.01 -8.99
C ILE A 94 0.09 -9.89 -8.48
N GLN A 95 -0.90 -9.79 -9.38
CA GLN A 95 -2.30 -9.66 -8.99
C GLN A 95 -2.83 -10.89 -8.25
N GLN A 96 -2.54 -12.10 -8.74
CA GLN A 96 -2.98 -13.33 -8.08
C GLN A 96 -2.29 -13.54 -6.73
N LEU A 97 -0.99 -13.23 -6.65
CA LEU A 97 -0.26 -13.34 -5.38
C LEU A 97 -0.69 -12.25 -4.39
N ASN A 98 -1.02 -11.03 -4.85
CA ASN A 98 -1.60 -10.01 -3.98
C ASN A 98 -2.91 -10.49 -3.34
N GLU A 99 -3.80 -11.10 -4.13
CA GLU A 99 -5.08 -11.61 -3.63
C GLU A 99 -4.87 -12.75 -2.61
N ARG A 100 -4.08 -13.76 -2.99
CA ARG A 100 -3.87 -14.95 -2.17
C ARG A 100 -3.08 -14.67 -0.90
N ALA A 101 -1.92 -14.02 -1.03
CA ALA A 101 -1.06 -13.69 0.09
C ALA A 101 -1.70 -12.60 0.97
N GLY A 102 -2.39 -11.63 0.35
CA GLY A 102 -3.16 -10.60 1.05
C GLY A 102 -4.28 -11.20 1.90
N ALA A 103 -5.03 -12.19 1.40
CA ALA A 103 -6.04 -12.91 2.18
C ALA A 103 -5.48 -13.63 3.41
N GLN A 104 -4.19 -13.96 3.41
CA GLN A 104 -3.46 -14.58 4.52
C GLN A 104 -2.73 -13.56 5.42
N GLY A 105 -2.86 -12.27 5.14
CA GLY A 105 -2.21 -11.18 5.89
C GLY A 105 -0.71 -11.03 5.65
N ILE A 106 -0.19 -11.62 4.57
CA ILE A 106 1.22 -11.52 4.18
C ILE A 106 1.52 -10.14 3.60
N GLY A 107 2.74 -9.65 3.85
CA GLY A 107 3.23 -8.41 3.24
C GLY A 107 2.86 -7.13 4.00
N ARG A 108 2.34 -7.23 5.23
CA ARG A 108 2.27 -6.10 6.17
C ARG A 108 3.66 -5.77 6.71
N ILE A 109 4.16 -4.57 6.42
CA ILE A 109 5.50 -4.11 6.80
C ILE A 109 5.36 -2.80 7.58
N ASP A 110 5.96 -2.70 8.75
CA ASP A 110 6.06 -1.46 9.55
C ASP A 110 7.55 -1.16 9.74
N MET A 111 8.03 -0.05 9.20
CA MET A 111 9.45 0.26 9.19
C MET A 111 9.76 1.72 9.46
N VAL A 112 10.89 1.93 10.13
CA VAL A 112 11.57 3.23 10.19
C VAL A 112 12.71 3.20 9.18
N GLU A 113 12.70 4.14 8.25
CA GLU A 113 13.63 4.17 7.11
C GLU A 113 14.44 5.45 7.02
N ASP A 114 15.59 5.37 6.36
CA ASP A 114 16.47 6.50 6.09
C ASP A 114 16.14 7.12 4.73
N ARG A 115 15.54 8.31 4.74
CA ARG A 115 15.27 9.05 3.51
C ARG A 115 16.56 9.67 2.98
N LEU A 116 16.65 9.73 1.65
CA LEU A 116 17.77 10.38 0.95
C LEU A 116 18.03 11.82 1.41
N VAL A 117 16.99 12.53 1.82
CA VAL A 117 17.08 13.93 2.29
C VAL A 117 17.63 14.07 3.72
N GLY A 118 18.08 12.98 4.34
CA GLY A 118 18.81 13.00 5.62
C GLY A 118 17.95 12.92 6.88
N ILE A 119 16.68 12.50 6.75
CA ILE A 119 15.78 12.27 7.89
C ILE A 119 15.34 10.82 7.95
N LYS A 120 14.89 10.40 9.13
CA LYS A 120 14.13 9.15 9.27
C LYS A 120 12.63 9.43 9.16
N SER A 121 11.91 8.49 8.57
CA SER A 121 10.44 8.45 8.59
C SER A 121 9.98 7.06 9.03
N ARG A 122 8.75 6.98 9.52
CA ARG A 122 8.08 5.70 9.75
C ARG A 122 6.95 5.55 8.74
N GLU A 123 6.90 4.41 8.07
CA GLU A 123 5.92 4.10 7.04
C GLU A 123 5.39 2.68 7.23
N VAL A 124 4.11 2.50 6.87
CA VAL A 124 3.50 1.17 6.78
C VAL A 124 3.26 0.83 5.32
N TYR A 125 3.67 -0.37 4.93
CA TYR A 125 3.48 -0.89 3.58
C TYR A 125 2.64 -2.16 3.57
N GLU A 126 1.93 -2.35 2.47
CA GLU A 126 1.30 -3.61 2.07
C GLU A 126 1.82 -4.02 0.70
N ALA A 127 2.57 -5.12 0.64
CA ALA A 127 3.14 -5.64 -0.60
C ALA A 127 3.00 -7.17 -0.72
N PRO A 128 1.78 -7.72 -0.64
CA PRO A 128 1.54 -9.16 -0.49
C PRO A 128 2.14 -10.01 -1.61
N GLY A 129 1.97 -9.61 -2.87
CA GLY A 129 2.49 -10.37 -4.02
C GLY A 129 3.94 -10.06 -4.39
N ALA A 130 4.57 -9.10 -3.72
CA ALA A 130 5.96 -8.72 -3.96
C ALA A 130 6.95 -9.41 -3.01
N ILE A 131 6.47 -9.93 -1.87
CA ILE A 131 7.23 -10.69 -0.86
C ILE A 131 7.02 -12.18 -1.07
#